data_AF-A0A930B2R5-F1
#
_entry.id   AF-A0A930B2R5-F1
#
_cell.length_a   1.000
_cell.length_b   1.000
_cell.length_c   1.000
_cell.angle_alpha   90.00
_cell.angle_beta   90.00
_cell.angle_gamma   90.00
#
_symmetry.space_group_name_H-M   'P 1'
#
loop_
_entity.id
_entity.type
_entity.pdbx_description
1 polymer ?
#
loop_
_entity_poly.entity_id
_entity_poly.type
_entity_poly.pdbx_seq_one_letter_code
_entity_poly.pdbx_strand_id
1 'polypeptide(L)'
;MKKYFLFLILSLFTSLAKAQIQSVVLQNYFNDFQKAQLTLQALHEGKKYAEEEQLLLTYIKKLEELSLSEKEQKDYKNLIRGVKASMNYNLACVRALQNKKKEAIVALEKAVVLGYDDYRNVKTDKDLVNIRKEKKFVVLLQKLKAFDKLTLLQQSGAYQKEQRDTLPPFTYQSATDPSLVQVRNYFKLDSVVGTGDELSKIFKLLHFVHDNIAHDGGNYALCEFDAIDIYNYHKTTKKGVNCRHLAITLNEMYLAMGIPSR
;
A
#
# COMPACT_ATOMS: atom_id res chain seq x y z
N MET A 1 11.44 -17.50 6.13
CA MET A 1 11.71 -16.29 5.34
C MET A 1 11.82 -15.08 6.29
N LYS A 2 13.05 -14.70 6.66
CA LYS A 2 13.30 -13.59 7.61
C LYS A 2 12.90 -12.27 6.96
N LYS A 3 11.98 -11.55 7.60
CA LYS A 3 11.41 -10.28 7.13
C LYS A 3 12.44 -9.15 7.30
N TYR A 4 13.29 -8.93 6.30
CA TYR A 4 14.10 -7.71 6.18
C TYR A 4 13.27 -6.58 5.54
N PHE A 5 12.11 -6.29 6.12
CA PHE A 5 11.16 -5.28 5.61
C PHE A 5 11.67 -3.84 5.75
N LEU A 6 12.74 -3.65 6.53
CA LEU A 6 13.34 -2.35 6.81
C LEU A 6 14.19 -1.78 5.67
N PHE A 7 14.65 -2.64 4.75
CA PHE A 7 15.38 -2.23 3.56
C PHE A 7 14.44 -1.87 2.38
N LEU A 8 13.14 -2.13 2.53
CA LEU A 8 12.17 -2.09 1.44
C LEU A 8 11.65 -0.69 1.12
N ILE A 9 11.82 0.29 2.02
CA ILE A 9 11.44 1.69 1.77
C ILE A 9 12.31 2.30 0.65
N LEU A 10 13.50 1.73 0.37
CA LEU A 10 14.30 2.14 -0.80
C LEU A 10 14.24 1.15 -1.97
N SER A 11 13.79 -0.09 -1.80
CA SER A 11 13.62 -0.99 -2.95
C SER A 11 12.35 -0.70 -3.75
N LEU A 12 11.39 0.05 -3.19
CA LEU A 12 10.28 0.66 -3.95
C LEU A 12 10.72 1.88 -4.79
N PHE A 13 12.00 2.28 -4.76
CA PHE A 13 12.63 3.19 -5.73
C PHE A 13 13.16 2.45 -6.98
N THR A 14 12.56 1.32 -7.35
CA THR A 14 12.78 0.67 -8.65
C THR A 14 12.10 1.47 -9.76
N SER A 15 12.92 2.01 -10.67
CA SER A 15 12.63 2.65 -11.97
C SER A 15 11.67 3.85 -12.06
N LEU A 16 10.51 3.86 -11.39
CA LEU A 16 9.48 4.91 -11.60
C LEU A 16 9.75 6.22 -10.83
N ALA A 17 10.32 6.15 -9.63
CA ALA A 17 10.68 7.35 -8.85
C ALA A 17 12.00 8.00 -9.30
N LYS A 18 12.92 7.22 -9.92
CA LYS A 18 14.18 7.75 -10.49
C LYS A 18 13.92 8.75 -11.62
N ALA A 19 12.82 8.56 -12.37
CA ALA A 19 12.39 9.49 -13.41
C ALA A 19 11.77 10.79 -12.86
N GLN A 20 11.41 10.84 -11.57
CA GLN A 20 10.72 11.99 -10.96
C GLN A 20 11.63 12.89 -10.13
N ILE A 21 12.75 12.39 -9.59
CA ILE A 21 13.75 13.25 -8.91
C ILE A 21 14.57 13.96 -9.99
N GLN A 22 14.33 15.24 -10.20
CA GLN A 22 15.07 16.07 -11.15
C GLN A 22 16.41 16.59 -10.59
N SER A 23 16.66 16.40 -9.28
CA SER A 23 17.89 16.85 -8.61
C SER A 23 19.04 15.86 -8.83
N VAL A 24 20.07 16.31 -9.57
CA VAL A 24 21.30 15.52 -9.80
C VAL A 24 22.03 15.23 -8.47
N VAL A 25 22.03 16.19 -7.53
CA VAL A 25 22.66 16.03 -6.22
C VAL A 25 22.01 14.89 -5.44
N LEU A 26 20.68 14.86 -5.38
CA LEU A 26 19.94 13.79 -4.71
C LEU A 26 20.08 12.45 -5.44
N GLN A 27 20.02 12.45 -6.78
CA GLN A 27 20.24 11.23 -7.56
C GLN A 27 21.60 10.60 -7.25
N ASN A 28 22.66 11.42 -7.23
CA ASN A 28 24.01 10.95 -6.90
C ASN A 28 24.09 10.38 -5.48
N TYR A 29 23.53 11.08 -4.49
CA TYR A 29 23.46 10.58 -3.11
C TYR A 29 22.74 9.24 -3.03
N PHE A 30 21.56 9.11 -3.63
CA PHE A 30 20.76 7.88 -3.55
C PHE A 30 21.41 6.72 -4.32
N ASN A 31 22.08 6.99 -5.44
CA ASN A 31 22.83 5.96 -6.16
C ASN A 31 24.05 5.46 -5.34
N ASP A 32 24.74 6.35 -4.64
CA ASP A 32 25.83 5.99 -3.73
C ASP A 32 25.29 5.18 -2.53
N PHE A 33 24.23 5.67 -1.89
CA PHE A 33 23.61 4.99 -0.76
C PHE A 33 23.05 3.62 -1.13
N GLN A 34 22.46 3.46 -2.32
CA GLN A 34 21.99 2.18 -2.82
C GLN A 34 23.12 1.13 -2.88
N LYS A 35 24.33 1.53 -3.26
CA LYS A 35 25.51 0.64 -3.23
C LYS A 35 25.89 0.28 -1.79
N ALA A 36 25.88 1.26 -0.89
CA ALA A 36 26.19 1.03 0.52
C ALA A 36 25.16 0.17 1.26
N GLN A 37 23.92 0.08 0.78
CA GLN A 37 22.90 -0.80 1.39
C GLN A 37 23.32 -2.26 1.39
N LEU A 38 23.98 -2.75 0.33
CA LEU A 38 24.51 -4.11 0.29
C LEU A 38 25.56 -4.33 1.37
N THR A 39 26.43 -3.34 1.58
CA THR A 39 27.44 -3.36 2.64
C THR A 39 26.79 -3.35 4.02
N LEU A 40 25.81 -2.47 4.26
CA LEU A 40 25.06 -2.43 5.52
C LEU A 40 24.41 -3.77 5.83
N GLN A 41 23.79 -4.41 4.84
CA GLN A 41 23.19 -5.73 5.00
C GLN A 41 24.26 -6.79 5.37
N ALA A 42 25.38 -6.83 4.65
CA ALA A 42 26.45 -7.78 4.92
C ALA A 42 27.07 -7.58 6.33
N LEU A 43 27.21 -6.32 6.76
CA LEU A 43 27.68 -5.99 8.11
C LEU A 43 26.68 -6.48 9.17
N HIS A 44 25.38 -6.23 8.95
CA HIS A 44 24.32 -6.66 9.86
C HIS A 44 24.25 -8.19 10.01
N GLU A 45 24.28 -8.92 8.89
CA GLU A 45 24.29 -10.39 8.88
C GLU A 45 25.57 -10.96 9.52
N GLY A 46 26.70 -10.29 9.30
CA GLY A 46 27.98 -10.59 9.92
C GLY A 46 28.10 -10.13 11.39
N LYS A 47 27.05 -9.51 11.95
CA LYS A 47 27.03 -8.92 13.30
C LYS A 47 28.13 -7.88 13.56
N LYS A 48 28.60 -7.23 12.50
CA LYS A 48 29.61 -6.17 12.50
C LYS A 48 28.95 -4.81 12.78
N TYR A 49 28.32 -4.72 13.95
CA TYR A 49 27.43 -3.60 14.29
C TYR A 49 28.16 -2.28 14.50
N ALA A 50 29.43 -2.31 14.92
CA ALA A 50 30.23 -1.09 15.07
C ALA A 50 30.53 -0.47 13.70
N GLU A 51 30.90 -1.29 12.71
CA GLU A 51 31.11 -0.87 11.34
C GLU A 51 29.80 -0.43 10.66
N GLU A 52 28.69 -1.13 10.94
CA GLU A 52 27.36 -0.77 10.44
C GLU A 52 26.92 0.61 10.98
N GLU A 53 27.11 0.86 12.28
CA GLU A 53 26.83 2.15 12.91
C GLU A 53 27.65 3.26 12.26
N GLN A 54 28.96 3.04 12.06
CA GLN A 54 29.83 4.03 11.45
C GLN A 54 29.39 4.37 10.03
N LEU A 55 29.04 3.35 9.23
CA LEU A 55 28.57 3.53 7.86
C LEU A 55 27.24 4.29 7.81
N LEU A 56 26.29 3.97 8.70
CA LEU A 56 25.03 4.71 8.84
C LEU A 56 25.28 6.19 9.18
N LEU A 57 26.14 6.47 10.16
CA LEU A 57 26.50 7.83 10.54
C LEU A 57 27.14 8.61 9.39
N THR A 58 28.03 7.97 8.62
CA THR A 58 28.60 8.57 7.41
C THR A 58 27.54 9.00 6.41
N TYR A 59 26.55 8.15 6.13
CA TYR A 59 25.50 8.50 5.16
C TYR A 59 24.47 9.49 5.70
N ILE A 60 24.19 9.48 7.00
CA ILE A 60 23.34 10.50 7.64
C ILE A 60 24.02 11.86 7.51
N LYS A 61 25.31 11.94 7.81
CA LYS A 61 26.10 13.17 7.67
C LYS A 61 26.15 13.65 6.21
N LYS A 62 26.47 12.76 5.27
CA LYS A 62 26.42 13.08 3.82
C LYS A 62 25.08 13.68 3.38
N LEU A 63 23.96 13.17 3.91
CA LEU A 63 22.62 13.69 3.62
C LEU A 63 22.34 15.05 4.26
N GLU A 64 22.85 15.28 5.47
CA GLU A 64 22.74 16.55 6.19
C GLU A 64 23.56 17.66 5.53
N GLU A 65 24.67 17.31 4.87
CA GLU A 65 25.61 18.24 4.21
C GLU A 65 25.36 18.43 2.70
N LEU A 66 24.26 17.89 2.15
CA LEU A 66 23.96 18.09 0.72
C LEU A 66 23.70 19.58 0.41
N SER A 67 24.46 20.11 -0.54
CA SER A 67 24.24 21.42 -1.12
C SER A 67 23.05 21.38 -2.09
N LEU A 68 21.85 21.66 -1.57
CA LEU A 68 20.61 21.74 -2.35
C LEU A 68 20.17 23.20 -2.50
N SER A 69 19.67 23.56 -3.69
CA SER A 69 19.00 24.85 -3.90
C SER A 69 17.74 24.97 -3.05
N GLU A 70 17.28 26.20 -2.79
CA GLU A 70 16.04 26.43 -2.02
C GLU A 70 14.83 25.70 -2.62
N LYS A 71 14.74 25.66 -3.96
CA LYS A 71 13.71 24.93 -4.67
C LYS A 71 13.79 23.43 -4.38
N GLU A 72 14.97 22.83 -4.46
CA GLU A 72 15.15 21.40 -4.16
C GLU A 72 14.85 21.09 -2.69
N GLN A 73 15.26 21.95 -1.76
CA GLN A 73 14.94 21.78 -0.34
C GLN A 73 13.43 21.76 -0.10
N LYS A 74 12.68 22.61 -0.82
CA LYS A 74 11.21 22.65 -0.75
C LYS A 74 10.58 21.42 -1.41
N ASP A 75 10.95 21.13 -2.66
CA ASP A 75 10.34 20.08 -3.48
C ASP A 75 10.58 18.69 -2.87
N TYR A 76 11.75 18.47 -2.28
CA TYR A 76 12.14 17.17 -1.70
C TYR A 76 12.12 17.13 -0.18
N LYS A 77 11.53 18.13 0.49
CA LYS A 77 11.49 18.22 1.96
C LYS A 77 11.01 16.92 2.63
N ASN A 78 9.89 16.38 2.17
CA ASN A 78 9.29 15.19 2.75
C ASN A 78 10.11 13.93 2.47
N LEU A 79 10.70 13.84 1.27
CA LEU A 79 11.60 12.75 0.89
C LEU A 79 12.83 12.72 1.80
N ILE A 80 13.55 13.85 1.90
CA ILE A 80 14.76 13.97 2.73
C ILE A 80 14.42 13.67 4.19
N ARG A 81 13.29 14.21 4.68
CA ARG A 81 12.81 13.94 6.03
C ARG A 81 12.55 12.45 6.28
N GLY A 82 11.87 11.76 5.37
CA GLY A 82 11.57 10.32 5.49
C GLY A 82 12.82 9.44 5.43
N VAL A 83 13.80 9.79 4.59
CA VAL A 83 15.09 9.09 4.52
C VAL A 83 15.84 9.27 5.84
N LYS A 84 15.96 10.51 6.36
CA LYS A 84 16.59 10.75 7.66
C LYS A 84 15.87 9.99 8.79
N ALA A 85 14.53 9.93 8.77
CA ALA A 85 13.76 9.17 9.75
C ALA A 85 14.13 7.67 9.73
N SER A 86 14.15 7.07 8.53
CA SER A 86 14.48 5.66 8.33
C SER A 86 15.92 5.33 8.75
N MET A 87 16.88 6.17 8.40
CA MET A 87 18.28 5.97 8.78
C MET A 87 18.50 6.08 10.30
N ASN A 88 17.81 7.00 10.97
CA ASN A 88 17.88 7.11 12.43
C ASN A 88 17.19 5.93 13.13
N TYR A 89 16.15 5.34 12.53
CA TYR A 89 15.56 4.10 13.03
C TYR A 89 16.57 2.94 12.94
N ASN A 90 17.22 2.75 11.79
CA ASN A 90 18.25 1.71 11.64
C ASN A 90 19.41 1.93 12.61
N LEU A 91 19.83 3.18 12.80
CA LEU A 91 20.86 3.55 13.79
C LEU A 91 20.43 3.16 15.22
N ALA A 92 19.14 3.30 15.55
CA ALA A 92 18.61 2.84 16.83
C ALA A 92 18.72 1.32 16.98
N CYS A 93 18.35 0.54 15.96
CA CYS A 93 18.48 -0.92 15.95
C CYS A 93 19.92 -1.38 16.16
N VAL A 94 20.86 -0.83 15.39
CA VAL A 94 22.29 -1.21 15.46
C VAL A 94 22.91 -0.83 16.81
N ARG A 95 22.53 0.31 17.39
CA ARG A 95 22.97 0.71 18.74
C ARG A 95 22.36 -0.17 19.82
N ALA A 96 21.09 -0.57 19.67
CA ALA A 96 20.44 -1.48 20.57
C ALA A 96 21.13 -2.86 20.57
N LEU A 97 21.48 -3.40 19.40
CA LEU A 97 22.25 -4.65 19.26
C LEU A 97 23.64 -4.60 19.91
N GLN A 98 24.26 -3.41 19.98
CA GLN A 98 25.52 -3.17 20.69
C GLN A 98 25.34 -2.89 22.20
N ASN A 99 24.12 -3.00 22.73
CA ASN A 99 23.77 -2.64 24.10
C ASN A 99 24.02 -1.17 24.48
N LYS A 100 24.14 -0.27 23.49
CA LYS A 100 24.24 1.19 23.65
C LYS A 100 22.84 1.80 23.86
N LYS A 101 22.21 1.44 24.98
CA LYS A 101 20.78 1.68 25.22
C LYS A 101 20.39 3.15 25.15
N LYS A 102 21.19 4.06 25.72
CA LYS A 102 20.88 5.49 25.76
C LYS A 102 20.92 6.09 24.35
N GLU A 103 21.94 5.71 23.58
CA GLU A 103 22.20 6.17 22.21
C GLU A 103 21.18 5.60 21.22
N ALA A 104 20.73 4.36 21.44
CA ALA A 104 19.65 3.74 20.69
C ALA A 104 18.33 4.49 20.88
N ILE A 105 18.00 4.85 22.13
CA ILE A 105 16.81 5.65 22.45
C ILE A 105 16.87 7.04 21.81
N VAL A 106 18.02 7.71 21.85
CA VAL A 106 18.21 9.02 21.21
C VAL A 106 18.02 8.92 19.68
N ALA A 107 18.56 7.87 19.05
CA ALA A 107 18.37 7.64 17.62
C ALA A 107 16.89 7.36 17.28
N LEU A 108 16.21 6.54 18.09
CA LEU A 108 14.78 6.26 17.90
C LEU A 108 13.93 7.53 18.08
N GLU A 109 14.24 8.35 19.08
CA GLU A 109 13.58 9.65 19.29
C GLU A 109 13.76 10.57 18.07
N LYS A 110 14.99 10.66 17.52
CA LYS A 110 15.26 11.41 16.29
C LYS A 110 14.47 10.86 15.11
N ALA A 111 14.37 9.53 14.96
CA ALA A 111 13.56 8.90 13.92
C ALA A 111 12.07 9.30 14.02
N VAL A 112 11.48 9.22 15.22
CA VAL A 112 10.06 9.58 15.46
C VAL A 112 9.82 11.07 15.22
N VAL A 113 10.71 11.96 15.67
CA VAL A 113 10.62 13.41 15.39
C VAL A 113 10.67 13.68 13.89
N LEU A 114 11.48 12.94 13.15
CA LEU A 114 11.57 13.03 11.70
C LEU A 114 10.38 12.37 10.98
N GLY A 115 9.44 11.74 11.68
CA GLY A 115 8.21 11.20 11.10
C GLY A 115 8.23 9.70 10.81
N TYR A 116 9.15 8.95 11.42
CA TYR A 116 9.03 7.49 11.45
C TYR A 116 7.78 7.11 12.25
N ASP A 117 6.88 6.33 11.66
CA ASP A 117 5.53 6.07 12.20
C ASP A 117 5.15 4.58 12.27
N ASP A 118 6.04 3.65 11.88
CA ASP A 118 5.75 2.21 11.88
C ASP A 118 5.75 1.61 13.29
N TYR A 119 4.64 1.84 13.99
CA TYR A 119 4.36 1.32 15.33
C TYR A 119 4.59 -0.18 15.45
N ARG A 120 4.11 -0.96 14.45
CA ARG A 120 4.16 -2.43 14.53
C ARG A 120 5.58 -2.93 14.41
N ASN A 121 6.37 -2.30 13.55
CA ASN A 121 7.78 -2.62 13.43
C ASN A 121 8.52 -2.29 14.73
N VAL A 122 8.43 -1.07 15.27
CA VAL A 122 9.10 -0.71 16.53
C VAL A 122 8.70 -1.64 17.69
N LYS A 123 7.42 -2.04 17.75
CA LYS A 123 6.90 -2.95 18.78
C LYS A 123 7.51 -4.36 18.70
N THR A 124 7.76 -4.86 17.48
CA THR A 124 8.07 -6.27 17.24
C THR A 124 9.52 -6.52 16.82
N ASP A 125 10.25 -5.49 16.43
CA ASP A 125 11.64 -5.55 15.99
C ASP A 125 12.54 -6.14 17.08
N LYS A 126 13.22 -7.23 16.72
CA LYS A 126 14.04 -8.03 17.64
C LYS A 126 15.29 -7.28 18.07
N ASP A 127 15.75 -6.33 17.26
CA ASP A 127 16.96 -5.56 17.52
C ASP A 127 16.77 -4.62 18.71
N LEU A 128 15.53 -4.20 18.97
CA LEU A 128 15.17 -3.25 20.03
C LEU A 128 14.81 -3.93 21.36
N VAL A 129 14.89 -5.27 21.46
CA VAL A 129 14.41 -6.03 22.65
C VAL A 129 15.02 -5.53 23.95
N ASN A 130 16.32 -5.22 23.97
CA ASN A 130 17.04 -4.80 25.17
C ASN A 130 16.70 -3.36 25.63
N ILE A 131 16.02 -2.55 24.81
CA ILE A 131 15.58 -1.19 25.15
C ILE A 131 14.06 -1.08 25.37
N ARG A 132 13.27 -2.13 25.14
CA ARG A 132 11.79 -2.07 25.23
C ARG A 132 11.25 -1.67 26.61
N LYS A 133 12.02 -1.96 27.67
CA LYS A 133 11.66 -1.63 29.05
C LYS A 133 12.10 -0.23 29.48
N GLU A 134 12.87 0.48 28.65
CA GLU A 134 13.31 1.84 28.95
C GLU A 134 12.13 2.80 28.96
N LYS A 135 12.02 3.65 29.98
CA LYS A 135 10.88 4.57 30.15
C LYS A 135 10.61 5.40 28.89
N LYS A 136 11.68 5.92 28.27
CA LYS A 136 11.60 6.70 27.03
C LYS A 136 11.10 5.87 25.84
N PHE A 137 11.47 4.59 25.74
CA PHE A 137 10.97 3.70 24.69
C PHE A 137 9.46 3.55 24.77
N VAL A 138 8.94 3.30 25.98
CA VAL A 138 7.50 3.12 26.21
C VAL A 138 6.73 4.38 25.80
N VAL A 139 7.26 5.56 26.13
CA VAL A 139 6.66 6.85 25.70
C VAL A 139 6.67 7.00 24.18
N LEU A 140 7.80 6.72 23.52
CA LEU A 140 7.89 6.79 22.05
C LEU A 140 6.94 5.79 21.38
N LEU A 141 6.86 4.56 21.88
CA LEU A 141 5.96 3.53 21.35
C LEU A 141 4.49 3.93 21.51
N GLN A 142 4.12 4.57 22.62
CA GLN A 142 2.76 5.08 22.82
C GLN A 142 2.41 6.21 21.83
N LYS A 143 3.35 7.10 21.51
CA LYS A 143 3.17 8.13 20.47
C LYS A 143 2.95 7.48 19.10
N LEU A 144 3.76 6.48 18.77
CA LEU A 144 3.66 5.74 17.51
C LEU A 144 2.32 5.02 17.36
N LYS A 145 1.72 4.56 18.46
CA LYS A 145 0.45 3.82 18.45
C LYS A 145 -0.68 4.57 17.73
N ALA A 146 -0.67 5.91 17.73
CA ALA A 146 -1.65 6.72 17.03
C ALA A 146 -1.61 6.55 15.49
N PHE A 147 -0.48 6.10 14.94
CA PHE A 147 -0.30 5.87 13.49
C PHE A 147 -0.63 4.44 13.08
N ASP A 148 -0.89 3.53 14.02
CA ASP A 148 -1.32 2.17 13.70
C ASP A 148 -2.73 2.18 13.11
N LYS A 149 -2.85 1.78 11.84
CA LYS A 149 -4.11 1.81 11.08
C LYS A 149 -5.26 1.10 11.81
N LEU A 150 -5.00 -0.05 12.43
CA LEU A 150 -6.03 -0.78 13.17
C LEU A 150 -6.47 0.00 14.42
N THR A 151 -5.51 0.53 15.18
CA THR A 151 -5.81 1.39 16.33
C THR A 151 -6.62 2.61 15.92
N LEU A 152 -6.25 3.27 14.82
CA LEU A 152 -6.98 4.41 14.27
C LEU A 152 -8.43 4.02 13.90
N LEU A 153 -8.62 2.90 13.21
CA LEU A 153 -9.95 2.41 12.84
C LEU A 153 -10.79 2.03 14.07
N GLN A 154 -10.19 1.44 15.11
CA GLN A 154 -10.89 1.12 16.35
C GLN A 154 -11.34 2.35 17.14
N GLN A 155 -10.76 3.52 16.89
CA GLN A 155 -11.18 4.79 17.45
C GLN A 155 -12.35 5.44 16.67
N SER A 156 -12.73 4.89 15.52
CA SER A 156 -13.88 5.39 14.79
C SER A 156 -15.16 5.25 15.63
N GLY A 157 -16.03 6.25 15.53
CA GLY A 157 -17.34 6.20 16.17
C GLY A 157 -18.21 5.08 15.58
N ALA A 158 -19.32 4.78 16.25
CA ALA A 158 -20.32 3.87 15.70
C ALA A 158 -20.83 4.38 14.35
N TYR A 159 -21.19 3.46 13.46
CA TYR A 159 -21.87 3.81 12.20
C TYR A 159 -23.12 4.64 12.48
N GLN A 160 -23.25 5.76 11.76
CA GLN A 160 -24.49 6.53 11.76
C GLN A 160 -25.56 5.71 11.03
N LYS A 161 -26.58 5.27 11.76
CA LYS A 161 -27.70 4.51 11.19
C LYS A 161 -28.77 5.40 10.57
N GLU A 162 -28.83 6.65 11.00
CA GLU A 162 -29.77 7.63 10.49
C GLU A 162 -29.21 8.26 9.21
N GLN A 163 -30.00 8.27 8.14
CA GLN A 163 -29.69 9.01 6.92
C GLN A 163 -29.90 10.50 7.19
N ARG A 164 -28.83 11.16 7.64
CA ARG A 164 -28.80 12.61 7.93
C ARG A 164 -28.21 13.44 6.80
N ASP A 165 -27.67 12.78 5.78
CA ASP A 165 -27.19 13.46 4.58
C ASP A 165 -28.37 13.92 3.70
N THR A 166 -28.11 14.95 2.91
CA THR A 166 -29.08 15.49 1.93
C THR A 166 -28.91 14.84 0.56
N LEU A 167 -28.29 13.64 0.49
CA LEU A 167 -28.08 12.97 -0.77
C LEU A 167 -29.41 12.37 -1.25
N PRO A 168 -29.63 12.29 -2.58
CA PRO A 168 -30.80 11.63 -3.12
C PRO A 168 -30.92 10.19 -2.59
N PRO A 169 -32.15 9.68 -2.36
CA PRO A 169 -32.36 8.28 -2.04
C PRO A 169 -31.68 7.39 -3.08
N PHE A 170 -30.77 6.52 -2.61
CA PHE A 170 -30.13 5.56 -3.47
C PHE A 170 -31.10 4.40 -3.75
N THR A 171 -31.32 4.11 -5.02
CA THR A 171 -32.09 2.95 -5.47
C THR A 171 -31.30 2.17 -6.50
N TYR A 172 -31.45 0.85 -6.49
CA TYR A 172 -30.90 -0.01 -7.54
C TYR A 172 -31.67 0.18 -8.85
N GLN A 173 -30.97 0.04 -9.98
CA GLN A 173 -31.62 0.03 -11.29
C GLN A 173 -32.59 -1.16 -11.39
N SER A 174 -33.78 -0.93 -11.94
CA SER A 174 -34.81 -1.99 -12.07
C SER A 174 -34.36 -3.04 -13.08
N ALA A 175 -34.59 -4.32 -12.79
CA ALA A 175 -34.36 -5.41 -13.76
C ALA A 175 -35.21 -5.28 -15.04
N THR A 176 -36.25 -4.44 -15.03
CA THR A 176 -37.07 -4.11 -16.20
C THR A 176 -36.54 -2.93 -17.02
N ASP A 177 -35.43 -2.32 -16.59
CA ASP A 177 -34.77 -1.28 -17.37
C ASP A 177 -34.34 -1.84 -18.75
N PRO A 178 -34.58 -1.11 -19.85
CA PRO A 178 -34.25 -1.60 -21.19
C PRO A 178 -32.80 -2.11 -21.35
N SER A 179 -31.81 -1.47 -20.72
CA SER A 179 -30.41 -1.91 -20.83
C SER A 179 -30.20 -3.24 -20.12
N LEU A 180 -30.79 -3.44 -18.94
CA LEU A 180 -30.66 -4.67 -18.17
C LEU A 180 -31.48 -5.82 -18.78
N VAL A 181 -32.63 -5.52 -19.38
CA VAL A 181 -33.37 -6.50 -20.20
C VAL A 181 -32.53 -6.96 -21.39
N GLN A 182 -31.80 -6.04 -22.03
CA GLN A 182 -30.88 -6.38 -23.11
C GLN A 182 -29.74 -7.28 -22.61
N VAL A 183 -29.11 -6.96 -21.48
CA VAL A 183 -28.06 -7.81 -20.86
C VAL A 183 -28.61 -9.21 -20.55
N ARG A 184 -29.78 -9.30 -19.91
CA ARG A 184 -30.42 -10.58 -19.58
C ARG A 184 -30.63 -11.45 -20.80
N ASN A 185 -31.14 -10.86 -21.87
CA ASN A 185 -31.44 -11.56 -23.12
C ASN A 185 -30.17 -11.94 -23.88
N TYR A 186 -29.19 -11.04 -23.97
CA TYR A 186 -27.94 -11.25 -24.68
C TYR A 186 -27.18 -12.47 -24.15
N PHE A 187 -27.04 -12.56 -22.82
CA PHE A 187 -26.32 -13.64 -22.16
C PHE A 187 -27.20 -14.85 -21.82
N LYS A 188 -28.52 -14.78 -22.08
CA LYS A 188 -29.51 -15.80 -21.71
C LYS A 188 -29.41 -16.16 -20.22
N LEU A 189 -29.38 -15.13 -19.36
CA LEU A 189 -29.04 -15.30 -17.94
C LEU A 189 -29.99 -16.26 -17.21
N ASP A 190 -31.27 -16.33 -17.60
CA ASP A 190 -32.22 -17.31 -17.05
C ASP A 190 -31.73 -18.76 -17.19
N SER A 191 -31.07 -19.08 -18.31
CA SER A 191 -30.47 -20.40 -18.54
C SER A 191 -29.19 -20.60 -17.74
N VAL A 192 -28.39 -19.53 -17.59
CA VAL A 192 -27.15 -19.56 -16.77
C VAL A 192 -27.49 -19.86 -15.32
N VAL A 193 -28.49 -19.18 -14.75
CA VAL A 193 -28.79 -19.28 -13.33
C VAL A 193 -29.77 -20.41 -12.98
N GLY A 194 -30.67 -20.76 -13.90
CA GLY A 194 -31.70 -21.78 -13.68
C GLY A 194 -32.67 -21.42 -12.54
N THR A 195 -33.27 -22.45 -11.93
CA THR A 195 -34.35 -22.32 -10.93
C THR A 195 -33.87 -22.32 -9.47
N GLY A 196 -32.57 -22.11 -9.22
CA GLY A 196 -31.99 -22.13 -7.87
C GLY A 196 -32.39 -20.93 -7.00
N ASP A 197 -32.02 -20.98 -5.72
CA ASP A 197 -32.16 -19.86 -4.78
C ASP A 197 -31.24 -18.67 -5.12
N GLU A 198 -31.42 -17.54 -4.45
CA GLU A 198 -30.68 -16.30 -4.71
C GLU A 198 -29.16 -16.50 -4.65
N LEU A 199 -28.64 -17.18 -3.62
CA LEU A 199 -27.19 -17.44 -3.49
C LEU A 199 -26.68 -18.31 -4.63
N SER A 200 -27.44 -19.32 -5.03
CA SER A 200 -27.11 -20.18 -6.17
C SER A 200 -27.06 -19.38 -7.46
N LYS A 201 -27.98 -18.43 -7.67
CA LYS A 201 -27.96 -17.52 -8.83
C LYS A 201 -26.73 -16.61 -8.79
N ILE A 202 -26.39 -16.06 -7.62
CA ILE A 202 -25.21 -15.21 -7.41
C ILE A 202 -23.94 -15.96 -7.82
N PHE A 203 -23.71 -17.15 -7.27
CA PHE A 203 -22.51 -17.93 -7.58
C PHE A 203 -22.45 -18.35 -9.05
N LYS A 204 -23.58 -18.71 -9.66
CA LYS A 204 -23.60 -19.07 -11.09
C LYS A 204 -23.22 -17.90 -11.99
N LEU A 205 -23.69 -16.69 -11.70
CA LEU A 205 -23.31 -15.49 -12.46
C LEU A 205 -21.85 -15.12 -12.23
N LEU A 206 -21.35 -15.22 -10.99
CA LEU A 206 -19.94 -15.03 -10.67
C LEU A 206 -19.04 -15.98 -11.47
N HIS A 207 -19.37 -17.28 -11.47
CA HIS A 207 -18.65 -18.28 -12.26
C HIS A 207 -18.79 -18.02 -13.75
N PHE A 208 -19.99 -17.67 -14.23
CA PHE A 208 -20.20 -17.35 -15.63
C PHE A 208 -19.28 -16.21 -16.11
N VAL A 209 -19.19 -15.10 -15.37
CA VAL A 209 -18.29 -13.99 -15.70
C VAL A 209 -16.82 -14.44 -15.68
N HIS A 210 -16.42 -15.18 -14.64
CA HIS A 210 -15.05 -15.67 -14.49
C HIS A 210 -14.62 -16.60 -15.64
N ASP A 211 -15.51 -17.51 -16.04
CA ASP A 211 -15.23 -18.54 -17.05
C ASP A 211 -15.27 -17.98 -18.47
N ASN A 212 -15.99 -16.88 -18.69
CA ASN A 212 -16.22 -16.32 -20.03
C ASN A 212 -15.42 -15.04 -20.34
N ILE A 213 -14.79 -14.43 -19.35
CA ILE A 213 -13.96 -13.22 -19.51
C ILE A 213 -12.66 -13.39 -18.74
N ALA A 214 -11.55 -13.53 -19.46
CA ALA A 214 -10.24 -13.65 -18.84
C ALA A 214 -9.88 -12.39 -18.02
N HIS A 215 -9.29 -12.57 -16.84
CA HIS A 215 -8.78 -11.46 -16.03
C HIS A 215 -7.36 -11.08 -16.46
N ASP A 216 -7.14 -9.78 -16.70
CA ASP A 216 -5.82 -9.17 -16.88
C ASP A 216 -5.80 -7.82 -16.16
N GLY A 217 -5.20 -7.79 -14.97
CA GLY A 217 -5.13 -6.59 -14.13
C GLY A 217 -4.38 -5.42 -14.76
N GLY A 218 -3.54 -5.67 -15.77
CA GLY A 218 -2.81 -4.63 -16.50
C GLY A 218 -3.57 -4.07 -17.69
N ASN A 219 -4.62 -4.76 -18.18
CA ASN A 219 -5.33 -4.34 -19.38
C ASN A 219 -6.58 -3.52 -19.06
N TYR A 220 -6.54 -2.24 -19.45
CA TYR A 220 -7.69 -1.36 -19.44
C TYR A 220 -8.39 -1.46 -20.80
N ALA A 221 -9.53 -2.16 -20.86
CA ALA A 221 -10.29 -2.29 -22.10
C ALA A 221 -10.75 -0.92 -22.59
N LEU A 222 -10.58 -0.68 -23.89
CA LEU A 222 -11.08 0.51 -24.58
C LEU A 222 -12.39 0.15 -25.27
N CYS A 223 -13.44 0.00 -24.47
CA CYS A 223 -14.81 -0.26 -24.89
C CYS A 223 -15.78 0.53 -24.01
N GLU A 224 -17.07 0.51 -24.34
CA GLU A 224 -18.10 1.01 -23.44
C GLU A 224 -18.15 0.15 -22.16
N PHE A 225 -18.56 0.77 -21.06
CA PHE A 225 -18.50 0.18 -19.72
C PHE A 225 -19.83 -0.44 -19.31
N ASP A 226 -20.27 -1.39 -20.13
CA ASP A 226 -21.39 -2.29 -19.87
C ASP A 226 -20.98 -3.75 -20.08
N ALA A 227 -21.82 -4.67 -19.60
CA ALA A 227 -21.54 -6.10 -19.63
C ALA A 227 -21.33 -6.66 -21.04
N ILE A 228 -22.10 -6.18 -22.02
CA ILE A 228 -22.08 -6.69 -23.39
C ILE A 228 -20.81 -6.25 -24.09
N ASP A 229 -20.47 -4.97 -24.01
CA ASP A 229 -19.29 -4.42 -24.69
C ASP A 229 -17.98 -4.91 -24.07
N ILE A 230 -17.92 -5.07 -22.75
CA ILE A 230 -16.76 -5.68 -22.08
C ILE A 230 -16.57 -7.14 -22.52
N TYR A 231 -17.65 -7.92 -22.57
CA TYR A 231 -17.60 -9.29 -23.07
C TYR A 231 -17.16 -9.34 -24.54
N ASN A 232 -17.73 -8.49 -25.39
CA ASN A 232 -17.41 -8.44 -26.81
C ASN A 232 -15.98 -7.98 -27.08
N TYR A 233 -15.47 -7.03 -26.29
CA TYR A 233 -14.07 -6.64 -26.31
C TYR A 233 -13.18 -7.87 -26.07
N HIS A 234 -13.45 -8.65 -25.01
CA HIS A 234 -12.69 -9.86 -24.72
C HIS A 234 -12.80 -10.88 -25.86
N LYS A 235 -14.01 -11.15 -26.37
CA LYS A 235 -14.24 -12.13 -27.43
C LYS A 235 -13.54 -11.77 -28.73
N THR A 236 -13.50 -10.48 -29.08
CA THR A 236 -12.92 -9.98 -30.32
C THR A 236 -11.39 -9.90 -30.23
N THR A 237 -10.87 -9.36 -29.14
CA THR A 237 -9.42 -9.10 -29.00
C THR A 237 -8.66 -10.30 -28.42
N LYS A 238 -9.35 -11.24 -27.78
CA LYS A 238 -8.79 -12.33 -26.97
C LYS A 238 -7.97 -11.86 -25.76
N LYS A 239 -7.99 -10.56 -25.44
CA LYS A 239 -7.32 -10.00 -24.27
C LYS A 239 -8.22 -10.10 -23.04
N GLY A 240 -7.64 -10.34 -21.88
CA GLY A 240 -8.36 -10.24 -20.62
C GLY A 240 -8.68 -8.79 -20.26
N VAL A 241 -9.46 -8.57 -19.20
CA VAL A 241 -9.81 -7.23 -18.70
C VAL A 241 -9.49 -7.09 -17.23
N ASN A 242 -9.27 -5.86 -16.76
CA ASN A 242 -8.98 -5.61 -15.35
C ASN A 242 -10.20 -5.85 -14.43
N CYS A 243 -9.94 -5.83 -13.12
CA CYS A 243 -10.94 -6.07 -12.08
C CYS A 243 -12.14 -5.11 -12.13
N ARG A 244 -11.95 -3.87 -12.60
CA ARG A 244 -13.05 -2.89 -12.73
C ARG A 244 -14.07 -3.34 -13.77
N HIS A 245 -13.60 -3.79 -14.93
CA HIS A 245 -14.48 -4.25 -16.00
C HIS A 245 -15.23 -5.53 -15.60
N LEU A 246 -14.56 -6.49 -14.95
CA LEU A 246 -15.24 -7.69 -14.42
C LEU A 246 -16.33 -7.33 -13.40
N ALA A 247 -16.05 -6.37 -12.51
CA ALA A 247 -17.03 -5.90 -11.52
C ALA A 247 -18.24 -5.23 -12.18
N ILE A 248 -18.03 -4.42 -13.22
CA ILE A 248 -19.10 -3.79 -14.01
C ILE A 248 -19.98 -4.86 -14.67
N THR A 249 -19.37 -5.80 -15.38
CA THR A 249 -20.10 -6.90 -16.03
C THR A 249 -20.92 -7.70 -15.03
N LEU A 250 -20.31 -8.08 -13.90
CA LEU A 250 -20.98 -8.86 -12.87
C LEU A 250 -22.13 -8.07 -12.21
N ASN A 251 -21.91 -6.78 -11.95
CA ASN A 251 -22.92 -5.88 -11.39
C ASN A 251 -24.17 -5.81 -12.27
N GLU A 252 -24.00 -5.59 -13.58
CA GLU A 252 -25.14 -5.54 -14.50
C GLU A 252 -25.86 -6.88 -14.63
N MET A 253 -25.13 -8.00 -14.62
CA MET A 253 -25.76 -9.33 -14.64
C MET A 253 -26.57 -9.60 -13.36
N TYR A 254 -26.12 -9.15 -12.19
CA TYR A 254 -26.91 -9.22 -10.96
C TYR A 254 -28.17 -8.35 -11.04
N LEU A 255 -28.02 -7.09 -11.43
CA LEU A 255 -29.16 -6.17 -11.56
C LEU A 255 -30.18 -6.67 -12.60
N ALA A 256 -29.73 -7.23 -13.72
CA ALA A 256 -30.57 -7.84 -14.75
C ALA A 256 -31.38 -9.05 -14.25
N MET A 257 -30.90 -9.73 -13.21
CA MET A 257 -31.62 -10.81 -12.53
C MET A 257 -32.42 -10.34 -11.30
N GLY A 258 -32.50 -9.03 -11.07
CA GLY A 258 -33.20 -8.44 -9.91
C GLY A 258 -32.45 -8.59 -8.59
N ILE A 259 -31.16 -8.90 -8.64
CA ILE A 259 -30.30 -9.03 -7.46
C ILE A 259 -29.66 -7.66 -7.19
N PRO A 260 -29.86 -7.06 -6.01
CA PRO A 260 -29.24 -5.78 -5.66
C PRO A 260 -27.71 -5.84 -5.70
N SER A 261 -27.08 -4.97 -6.50
CA SER A 261 -25.62 -4.89 -6.66
C SER A 261 -25.15 -3.45 -6.91
N ARG A 262 -23.92 -3.13 -6.47
CA ARG A 262 -23.26 -1.83 -6.66
C ARG A 262 -21.75 -1.94 -6.60
#